data_AF-A0A2S9H1X1-F1
#
_entry.id   AF-A0A2S9H1X1-F1
#
_cell.length_a   1.000
_cell.length_b   1.000
_cell.length_c   1.000
_cell.angle_alpha   90.00
_cell.angle_beta   90.00
_cell.angle_gamma   90.00
#
_symmetry.space_group_name_H-M   'P 1'
#
loop_
_entity.id
_entity.type
_entity.pdbx_description
1 polymer ?
#
loop_
_entity_poly.entity_id
_entity_poly.type
_entity_poly.pdbx_seq_one_letter_code
_entity_poly.pdbx_strand_id
1 'polypeptide(L)' 'MHDQSIQNEVILGVDTHLDTHVAAVISHTGKLLGTLATPTDANGYLKLLAWARSLG' A
#
# COMPACT_ATOMS: atom_id res chain seq x y z
N MET A 1 -22.04 -12.11 -12.04
CA MET A 1 -21.23 -12.19 -10.80
C MET A 1 -19.88 -11.54 -11.05
N HIS A 2 -19.87 -10.23 -11.32
CA HIS A 2 -18.65 -9.46 -11.56
C HIS A 2 -18.77 -8.20 -10.71
N ASP A 3 -17.63 -7.72 -10.21
CA ASP A 3 -17.41 -6.34 -9.75
C ASP A 3 -17.58 -6.01 -8.25
N GLN A 4 -17.47 -6.98 -7.32
CA GLN A 4 -17.17 -6.65 -5.91
C GLN A 4 -15.71 -6.87 -5.54
N SER A 5 -15.02 -7.85 -6.13
CA SER A 5 -13.61 -8.11 -5.82
C SER A 5 -12.67 -7.01 -6.32
N ILE A 6 -12.98 -6.37 -7.45
CA ILE A 6 -12.18 -5.27 -8.03
C ILE A 6 -12.34 -3.97 -7.21
N GLN A 7 -13.48 -3.79 -6.54
CA GLN A 7 -13.72 -2.61 -5.69
C GLN A 7 -12.88 -2.64 -4.41
N ASN A 8 -12.46 -3.83 -3.96
CA ASN A 8 -11.56 -4.04 -2.83
C ASN A 8 -10.09 -4.19 -3.26
N GLU A 9 -9.77 -4.25 -4.55
CA GLU A 9 -8.39 -4.35 -5.00
C GLU A 9 -7.67 -3.01 -4.88
N VAL A 10 -6.50 -3.03 -4.25
CA VAL A 10 -5.62 -1.87 -4.11
C VAL A 10 -4.22 -2.17 -4.62
N ILE A 11 -3.57 -1.13 -5.13
CA ILE A 11 -2.20 -1.19 -5.62
C ILE A 11 -1.31 -0.44 -4.64
N LEU A 12 -0.34 -1.14 -4.05
CA LEU A 12 0.68 -0.56 -3.18
C LEU A 12 1.95 -0.27 -4.01
N GLY A 13 2.26 1.01 -4.19
CA GLY A 13 3.56 1.47 -4.70
C GLY A 13 4.50 1.77 -3.54
N VAL A 14 5.76 1.31 -3.61
CA VAL A 14 6.79 1.57 -2.60
C VAL A 14 8.02 2.16 -3.28
N ASP A 15 8.41 3.34 -2.82
CA ASP A 15 9.67 3.99 -3.15
C ASP A 15 10.67 3.75 -2.00
N THR A 16 11.81 3.15 -2.31
CA THR A 16 12.78 2.72 -1.30
C THR A 16 13.98 3.68 -1.28
N HIS A 17 14.12 4.44 -0.20
CA HIS A 17 15.35 5.14 0.15
C HIS A 17 16.22 4.28 1.09
N LEU A 18 17.42 4.75 1.43
CA LEU A 18 18.37 4.00 2.25
C LEU A 18 17.76 3.54 3.58
N ASP A 19 17.15 4.46 4.32
CA ASP A 19 16.63 4.19 5.67
C ASP A 19 15.11 4.24 5.77
N THR A 20 14.42 4.64 4.70
CA THR A 20 12.94 4.75 4.70
C THR A 20 12.31 4.23 3.42
N HIS A 21 11.27 3.41 3.57
CA HIS A 21 10.26 3.17 2.57
C HIS A 21 9.20 4.26 2.61
N VAL A 22 8.91 4.87 1.45
CA VAL A 22 7.76 5.75 1.25
C VAL A 22 6.77 5.03 0.37
N ALA A 23 5.57 4.80 0.88
CA ALA A 23 4.54 4.04 0.18
C ALA A 23 3.31 4.89 -0.13
N ALA A 24 2.64 4.55 -1.23
CA ALA A 24 1.34 5.07 -1.62
C ALA A 24 0.42 3.89 -1.98
N VAL A 25 -0.82 3.93 -1.51
CA VAL A 25 -1.86 2.97 -1.88
C VAL A 25 -2.89 3.67 -2.75
N ILE A 26 -3.21 3.09 -3.90
CA ILE A 26 -4.23 3.59 -4.84
C ILE A 26 -5.29 2.52 -5.10
N SER A 27 -6.51 2.93 -5.46
CA SER A 27 -7.54 2.01 -5.98
C SER A 27 -7.18 1.54 -7.40
N HIS A 28 -7.88 0.53 -7.92
CA HIS A 28 -7.75 0.11 -9.32
C HIS A 28 -8.01 1.23 -10.34
N THR A 29 -8.80 2.26 -9.98
CA THR A 29 -9.06 3.45 -10.80
C THR A 29 -7.97 4.53 -10.69
N GLY A 30 -6.95 4.32 -9.87
CA GLY A 30 -5.85 5.26 -9.65
C GLY A 30 -6.11 6.34 -8.59
N LYS A 31 -7.20 6.23 -7.82
CA LYS A 31 -7.47 7.17 -6.72
C LYS A 31 -6.52 6.90 -5.55
N LEU A 32 -5.83 7.93 -5.06
CA LEU A 32 -5.01 7.83 -3.86
C LEU A 32 -5.87 7.55 -2.61
N LEU A 33 -5.52 6.48 -1.88
CA LEU A 33 -6.17 6.06 -0.64
C LEU A 33 -5.34 6.42 0.60
N GLY A 34 -4.02 6.48 0.48
CA GLY A 34 -3.15 6.94 1.57
C GLY A 34 -1.67 6.84 1.27
N THR A 35 -0.86 7.41 2.16
CA THR A 35 0.61 7.32 2.13
C THR A 35 1.15 6.90 3.49
N LEU A 36 2.30 6.21 3.50
CA LEU A 36 2.96 5.77 4.73
C LEU A 36 4.47 5.76 4.55
N ALA A 37 5.20 6.36 5.51
CA ALA A 37 6.64 6.23 5.63
C ALA A 37 7.00 5.25 6.76
N THR A 38 7.97 4.38 6.53
CA THR A 38 8.43 3.40 7.51
C THR A 38 9.91 3.05 7.31
N PRO A 39 10.64 2.59 8.33
CA PRO A 39 12.04 2.18 8.14
C PRO A 39 12.23 1.12 7.05
N THR A 40 13.38 1.13 6.38
CA THR A 40 13.77 0.13 5.37
C THR A 40 14.25 -1.18 6.00
N ASP A 41 13.45 -1.73 6.92
CA ASP A 41 13.73 -2.97 7.63
C ASP A 41 12.55 -3.96 7.54
N ALA A 42 12.74 -5.18 8.06
CA ALA A 42 11.73 -6.22 8.02
C ALA A 42 10.41 -5.81 8.73
N ASN A 43 10.49 -5.03 9.81
CA ASN A 43 9.32 -4.56 10.53
C ASN A 43 8.56 -3.52 9.69
N GLY A 44 9.29 -2.65 8.99
CA GLY A 44 8.73 -1.69 8.05
C GLY A 44 7.98 -2.37 6.91
N TYR A 45 8.55 -3.41 6.30
CA TYR A 45 7.85 -4.21 5.29
C TYR A 45 6.56 -4.83 5.82
N LEU A 46 6.60 -5.45 7.01
CA LEU A 46 5.40 -6.03 7.63
C LEU A 46 4.33 -4.97 7.90
N LYS A 47 4.75 -3.77 8.32
CA LYS A 47 3.86 -2.63 8.56
C LYS A 47 3.21 -2.16 7.26
N LEU A 48 3.97 -2.05 6.16
CA LEU A 48 3.41 -1.70 4.84
C LEU A 48 2.35 -2.71 4.39
N LEU A 49 2.63 -4.01 4.56
CA LEU A 49 1.72 -5.07 4.13
C LEU A 49 0.43 -5.06 4.97
N ALA A 50 0.54 -4.95 6.29
CA ALA A 50 -0.62 -4.87 7.18
C ALA A 50 -1.45 -3.61 6.90
N TRP A 51 -0.78 -2.48 6.65
CA TRP A 51 -1.43 -1.22 6.33
C TRP A 51 -2.18 -1.28 4.98
N ALA A 52 -1.55 -1.76 3.92
CA ALA A 52 -2.19 -1.86 2.61
C ALA A 52 -3.43 -2.78 2.65
N ARG A 53 -3.36 -3.92 3.35
CA ARG A 53 -4.50 -4.83 3.57
C ARG A 53 -5.67 -4.19 4.32
N SER A 54 -5.41 -3.19 5.16
CA SER A 54 -6.47 -2.46 5.87
C SER A 54 -7.23 -1.48 4.97
N LEU A 55 -6.70 -1.18 3.78
CA LEU A 55 -7.27 -0.23 2.81
C LEU A 55 -8.01 -0.92 1.66
N GLY A 56 -7.90 -2.25 1.50
CA GLY A 56 -8.56 -3.04 0.47
C GLY A 56 -8.27 -4.53 0.56
#